data_AF-A0A7J8R6W9-F1
#
_entry.id   AF-A0A7J8R6W9-F1
#
_cell.length_a   1.000
_cell.length_b   1.000
_cell.length_c   1.000
_cell.angle_alpha   90.00
_cell.angle_beta   90.00
_cell.angle_gamma   90.00
#
_symmetry.space_group_name_H-M   'P 1'
#
loop_
_entity.id
_entity.type
_entity.pdbx_description
1 polymer ?
#
loop_
_entity_poly.entity_id
_entity_poly.type
_entity_poly.pdbx_seq_one_letter_code
_entity_poly.pdbx_strand_id
1 'polypeptide(L)' 'MVEGESNNALLIDIIRNGFATNSNTVEVQLIHEWCNRECQVELRHILRESNNVADCLAKAIGGKMNQ' A
#
# COMPACT_ATOMS: atom_id res chain seq x y z
N MET A 1 -1.81 -8.23 15.33
CA MET A 1 -2.54 -7.57 14.24
C MET A 1 -1.88 -6.23 14.02
N VAL A 2 -1.39 -5.98 12.82
CA VAL A 2 -0.77 -4.71 12.44
C VAL A 2 -1.74 -4.02 11.49
N GLU A 3 -2.01 -2.74 11.72
CA GLU A 3 -2.83 -1.95 10.81
C GLU A 3 -1.92 -1.27 9.79
N GLY A 4 -2.26 -1.40 8.51
CA GLY A 4 -1.59 -0.70 7.42
C GLY A 4 -2.53 0.34 6.83
N GLU A 5 -2.10 1.59 6.71
CA GLU A 5 -2.91 2.67 6.17
C GLU A 5 -2.44 3.08 4.78
N SER A 6 -3.38 3.36 3.87
CA SER A 6 -3.06 3.93 2.57
C SER A 6 -4.14 4.89 2.10
N ASN A 7 -3.73 5.95 1.41
CA ASN A 7 -4.63 6.85 0.69
C ASN A 7 -4.95 6.37 -0.74
N ASN A 8 -4.46 5.19 -1.13
CA ASN A 8 -4.76 4.57 -2.41
C ASN A 8 -5.90 3.55 -2.26
N ALA A 9 -7.12 4.03 -2.43
CA ALA A 9 -8.33 3.19 -2.36
C ALA A 9 -8.29 1.99 -3.32
N LEU A 10 -7.83 2.21 -4.56
CA LEU A 10 -7.76 1.14 -5.57
C LEU A 10 -6.82 0.01 -5.14
N LEU A 11 -5.66 0.34 -4.60
CA LEU A 11 -4.72 -0.67 -4.10
C LEU A 11 -5.35 -1.50 -2.99
N ILE A 12 -5.99 -0.84 -2.01
CA ILE A 12 -6.66 -1.53 -0.91
C ILE A 12 -7.75 -2.47 -1.42
N ASP A 13 -8.57 -2.03 -2.36
CA ASP A 13 -9.63 -2.87 -2.94
C ASP A 13 -9.07 -4.06 -3.72
N ILE A 14 -7.96 -3.88 -4.45
CA ILE A 14 -7.30 -4.97 -5.16
C ILE A 14 -6.77 -6.03 -4.17
N ILE A 15 -6.15 -5.59 -3.07
CA ILE A 15 -5.61 -6.51 -2.06
C ILE A 15 -6.75 -7.21 -1.30
N ARG A 16 -7.77 -6.48 -0.85
CA ARG A 16 -8.86 -7.03 -0.03
C ARG A 16 -9.79 -7.99 -0.79
N ASN A 17 -10.05 -7.73 -2.07
CA ASN A 17 -10.97 -8.56 -2.86
C ASN A 17 -10.28 -9.76 -3.52
N GLY A 18 -9.00 -10.02 -3.21
CA GLY A 18 -8.25 -11.15 -3.78
C GLY A 18 -7.91 -10.99 -5.26
N PHE A 19 -8.12 -9.81 -5.87
CA PHE A 19 -7.70 -9.53 -7.24
C PHE A 19 -6.18 -9.45 -7.37
N ALA A 20 -5.48 -9.22 -6.27
CA ALA A 20 -4.04 -9.11 -6.23
C ALA A 20 -3.29 -10.37 -6.72
N THR A 21 -3.87 -11.57 -6.55
CA THR A 21 -3.28 -12.83 -7.05
C THR A 21 -3.26 -12.92 -8.58
N ASN A 22 -4.19 -12.23 -9.24
CA ASN A 22 -4.32 -12.18 -10.71
C ASN A 22 -3.75 -10.88 -11.30
N SER A 23 -3.12 -10.04 -10.48
CA SER A 23 -2.49 -8.80 -10.95
C SER A 23 -1.27 -9.13 -11.80
N ASN A 24 -1.10 -8.44 -12.94
CA ASN A 24 0.14 -8.52 -13.73
C ASN A 24 1.28 -7.70 -13.10
N THR A 25 1.01 -6.95 -12.03
CA THR A 25 2.00 -6.17 -11.28
C THR A 25 2.55 -7.01 -10.13
N VAL A 26 3.83 -7.36 -10.21
CA VAL A 26 4.52 -8.22 -9.23
C VAL A 26 4.46 -7.62 -7.82
N GLU A 27 4.59 -6.30 -7.69
CA GLU A 27 4.54 -5.60 -6.41
C GLU A 27 3.20 -5.80 -5.70
N VAL A 28 2.09 -5.81 -6.46
CA VAL A 28 0.75 -6.04 -5.92
C VAL A 28 0.61 -7.46 -5.40
N GLN A 29 1.15 -8.46 -6.12
CA GLN A 29 1.18 -9.85 -5.66
C GLN A 29 1.98 -9.99 -4.36
N LEU A 30 3.17 -9.37 -4.29
CA LEU A 30 4.04 -9.41 -3.11
C LEU A 30 3.38 -8.77 -1.88
N ILE A 31 2.74 -7.61 -2.05
CA ILE A 31 2.00 -6.95 -0.96
C ILE A 31 0.87 -7.88 -0.46
N HIS A 32 0.13 -8.50 -1.36
CA HIS A 32 -0.94 -9.42 -0.99
C HIS A 32 -0.42 -10.66 -0.25
N GLU A 33 0.68 -11.27 -0.71
CA GLU A 33 1.30 -12.38 0.00
C GLU A 33 1.78 -11.95 1.40
N TRP A 34 2.42 -10.79 1.51
CA TRP A 34 2.92 -10.30 2.79
C TRP A 34 1.80 -10.03 3.79
N CYS A 35 0.69 -9.41 3.35
CA CYS A 35 -0.49 -9.17 4.20
C CYS A 35 -1.12 -10.48 4.70
N ASN A 36 -1.10 -11.54 3.89
CA ASN A 36 -1.80 -12.80 4.18
C ASN A 36 -0.94 -13.90 4.83
N ARG A 37 0.41 -13.85 4.74
CA ARG A 37 1.27 -14.95 5.23
C ARG A 37 1.41 -15.02 6.74
N GLU A 38 1.78 -13.94 7.43
CA GLU A 38 2.19 -14.06 8.86
C GLU A 38 1.67 -12.95 9.80
N CYS A 39 1.31 -11.77 9.32
CA CYS A 39 1.04 -10.63 10.21
C CYS A 39 -0.44 -10.30 10.46
N GLN A 40 -1.38 -10.96 9.75
CA GLN A 40 -2.80 -10.56 9.72
C GLN A 40 -2.92 -9.04 9.61
N VAL A 41 -2.38 -8.49 8.51
CA VAL A 41 -2.38 -7.03 8.33
C VAL A 41 -3.76 -6.59 7.90
N GLU A 42 -4.39 -5.74 8.70
CA GLU A 42 -5.62 -5.08 8.30
C GLU A 42 -5.27 -3.79 7.55
N LEU A 43 -5.51 -3.78 6.24
CA LEU A 43 -5.31 -2.56 5.44
C LEU A 43 -6.53 -1.67 5.56
N ARG A 44 -6.36 -0.37 5.84
CA ARG A 44 -7.44 0.62 5.92
C ARG A 44 -7.18 1.80 4.98
N HIS A 45 -8.25 2.26 4.34
CA HIS A 45 -8.21 3.47 3.53
C HIS A 45 -8.29 4.71 4.41
N ILE A 46 -7.38 5.65 4.21
CA ILE A 46 -7.35 6.95 4.87
C ILE A 46 -7.39 8.09 3.84
N LEU A 47 -7.81 9.26 4.27
CA LEU A 47 -7.75 10.46 3.42
C LEU A 47 -6.29 10.86 3.20
N ARG A 48 -6.00 11.49 2.04
CA ARG A 48 -4.64 11.90 1.70
C ARG A 48 -4.05 12.88 2.70
N GLU A 49 -4.88 13.77 3.22
CA GLU A 49 -4.52 14.78 4.23
C GLU A 49 -4.05 14.12 5.54
N SER A 50 -4.56 12.92 5.83
CA SER A 50 -4.15 12.11 6.98
C SER A 50 -2.85 11.33 6.74
N ASN A 51 -2.38 11.21 5.49
CA ASN A 51 -1.18 10.46 5.11
C ASN A 51 0.08 11.35 4.94
N ASN A 52 0.13 12.47 5.65
CA ASN A 52 1.11 13.54 5.44
C ASN A 52 2.57 13.08 5.60
N VAL A 53 2.88 12.23 6.58
CA VAL A 53 4.24 11.72 6.82
C VAL A 53 4.72 10.85 5.66
N ALA A 54 3.89 9.91 5.19
CA ALA A 54 4.23 9.08 4.05
C ALA A 54 4.35 9.91 2.76
N ASP A 55 3.47 10.89 2.54
CA ASP A 55 3.56 11.82 1.41
C ASP A 55 4.87 12.63 1.45
N CYS A 56 5.30 13.10 2.62
CA CYS A 56 6.59 13.80 2.80
C CYS A 56 7.79 12.89 2.50
N LEU A 57 7.77 11.64 2.97
CA LEU A 57 8.82 10.66 2.68
C LEU A 57 8.88 10.32 1.19
N ALA A 58 7.73 10.09 0.55
CA ALA A 58 7.65 9.85 -0.88
C ALA A 58 8.21 11.02 -1.71
N LYS A 59 7.89 12.27 -1.32
CA LYS A 59 8.45 13.47 -1.95
C LYS A 59 9.96 13.61 -1.73
N ALA A 60 10.46 13.29 -0.53
CA ALA A 60 11.88 13.36 -0.23
C ALA A 60 12.70 12.34 -1.05
N ILE A 61 12.13 11.17 -1.33
CA ILE A 61 12.76 10.14 -2.16
C ILE A 61 12.61 10.48 -3.66
N GLY A 62 11.42 10.87 -4.11
CA GLY A 62 11.16 11.27 -5.50
C GLY A 62 11.91 12.53 -5.92
N GLY A 63 12.11 13.48 -4.99
CA GLY A 63 12.92 14.68 -5.22
C GLY A 63 14.42 14.37 -5.41
N LYS A 64 14.93 13.25 -4.87
CA LYS A 64 16.31 12.80 -5.07
C LYS A 64 16.55 12.09 -6.41
N MET A 65 15.49 11.63 -7.09
CA MET A 65 15.61 11.02 -8.43
C MET A 65 15.69 12.06 -9.56
N ASN A 66 15.39 13.34 -9.27
CA ASN A 66 15.43 14.45 -10.23
C ASN A 66 16.63 15.40 -10.00
N GLN A 67 17.68 14.95 -9.31
CA GLN A 67 18.99 15.62 -9.22
C GLN A 67 20.06 14.75 -9.88
#